data_AF-A0A6M0AC67-F1
#
_entry.id   AF-A0A6M0AC67-F1
#
_cell.length_a   1.000
_cell.length_b   1.000
_cell.length_c   1.000
_cell.angle_alpha   90.00
_cell.angle_beta   90.00
_cell.angle_gamma   90.00
#
_symmetry.space_group_name_H-M   'P 1'
#
loop_
_entity.id
_entity.type
_entity.pdbx_description
1 polymer ?
#
loop_
_entity_poly.entity_id
_entity_poly.type
_entity_poly.pdbx_seq_one_letter_code
_entity_poly.pdbx_strand_id
1 'polypeptide(L)'
;MSSYRNRGKLRDKILVRVGQLRTQLRSDPQLAETSLVDQFNSIPNPFKTRIEAHLLDVEMALQGERWNDGNQAITQAESVWLKWRKGREDWLALLNYSQTLEEKIPTTPDLDPPYLQSVRRNLPLAIREAPDQNPQDLYEQLDDCAKQINKYLQLDAKLRDLDNLLLETTISTQELQSWQRQQKNLRSKLNNLEPTDKKAAQELNGQIEKAITLLVKQIPPNSTKLGFLITQPELLQKAPGIDTPRIVIQEPKLAQIRLWIFSAISYAIAIVLLAGSGFIELYSYKSTFGANLWGDYGVLLAWGFGAEASRDAIAKVVANLDLPGLK
;
A
#
# COMPACT_ATOMS: atom_id res chain seq x y z
N MET A 1 -18.23 -27.27 31.88
CA MET A 1 -19.20 -26.67 30.92
C MET A 1 -18.88 -25.23 30.47
N SER A 2 -17.74 -24.62 30.86
CA SER A 2 -17.44 -23.20 30.55
C SER A 2 -16.75 -22.97 29.18
N SER A 3 -15.93 -23.92 28.70
CA SER A 3 -15.15 -23.75 27.46
C SER A 3 -15.98 -23.78 26.17
N TYR A 4 -16.99 -24.65 26.07
CA TYR A 4 -17.86 -24.75 24.90
C TYR A 4 -18.72 -23.50 24.69
N ARG A 5 -19.20 -22.88 25.78
CA ARG A 5 -20.02 -21.67 25.73
C ARG A 5 -19.22 -20.46 25.26
N ASN A 6 -17.96 -20.35 25.67
CA ASN A 6 -17.05 -19.29 25.23
C ASN A 6 -16.61 -19.46 23.76
N ARG A 7 -16.39 -20.70 23.30
CA ARG A 7 -16.06 -20.98 21.88
C ARG A 7 -17.23 -20.67 20.93
N GLY A 8 -18.46 -21.06 21.30
CA GLY A 8 -19.66 -20.72 20.53
C GLY A 8 -19.86 -19.21 20.40
N LYS A 9 -19.71 -18.46 21.50
CA LYS A 9 -19.83 -17.00 21.52
C LYS A 9 -18.84 -16.30 20.58
N LEU A 10 -17.60 -16.80 20.49
CA LEU A 10 -16.57 -16.22 19.63
C LEU A 10 -16.87 -16.47 18.15
N ARG A 11 -17.30 -17.68 17.78
CA ARG A 11 -17.76 -18.02 16.44
C ARG A 11 -18.91 -17.12 16.00
N ASP A 12 -19.93 -16.96 16.84
CA ASP A 12 -21.11 -16.16 16.54
C ASP A 12 -20.73 -14.68 16.34
N LYS A 13 -19.84 -14.13 17.17
CA LYS A 13 -19.32 -12.76 17.02
C LYS A 13 -18.61 -12.56 15.66
N ILE A 14 -17.81 -13.54 15.23
CA ILE A 14 -17.13 -13.48 13.92
C ILE A 14 -18.16 -13.53 12.78
N LEU A 15 -19.13 -14.44 12.85
CA LEU A 15 -20.19 -14.56 11.81
C LEU A 15 -21.03 -13.29 11.68
N VAL A 16 -21.38 -12.65 12.80
CA VAL A 16 -22.09 -11.37 12.79
C VAL A 16 -21.27 -10.29 12.09
N ARG A 17 -19.98 -10.16 12.40
CA ARG A 17 -19.07 -9.19 11.75
C ARG A 17 -18.94 -9.46 10.25
N VAL A 18 -18.79 -10.72 9.84
CA VAL A 18 -18.78 -11.13 8.42
C VAL A 18 -20.08 -10.71 7.72
N GLY A 19 -21.24 -10.97 8.34
CA GLY A 19 -22.54 -10.60 7.79
C GLY A 19 -22.71 -9.08 7.64
N GLN A 20 -22.29 -8.31 8.64
CA GLN A 20 -22.27 -6.85 8.59
C GLN A 20 -21.36 -6.34 7.47
N LEU A 21 -20.13 -6.84 7.39
CA LEU A 21 -19.18 -6.43 6.36
C LEU A 21 -19.72 -6.75 4.96
N ARG A 22 -20.23 -7.97 4.72
CA ARG A 22 -20.84 -8.34 3.42
C ARG A 22 -22.01 -7.44 3.05
N THR A 23 -22.84 -7.07 4.00
CA THR A 23 -23.96 -6.13 3.77
C THR A 23 -23.44 -4.75 3.36
N GLN A 24 -22.41 -4.25 4.05
CA GLN A 24 -21.76 -2.98 3.73
C GLN A 24 -21.10 -2.99 2.35
N LEU A 25 -20.42 -4.07 1.97
CA LEU A 25 -19.82 -4.22 0.63
C LEU A 25 -20.88 -4.20 -0.46
N ARG A 26 -22.01 -4.90 -0.26
CA ARG A 26 -23.14 -4.90 -1.22
C ARG A 26 -23.80 -3.54 -1.36
N SER A 27 -23.77 -2.71 -0.31
CA SER A 27 -24.33 -1.36 -0.35
C SER A 27 -23.41 -0.31 -0.99
N ASP A 28 -22.18 -0.67 -1.34
CA ASP A 28 -21.20 0.23 -1.98
C ASP A 28 -21.06 -0.13 -3.47
N PRO A 29 -21.86 0.47 -4.37
CA PRO A 29 -21.82 0.17 -5.79
C PRO A 29 -20.46 0.53 -6.40
N GLN A 30 -19.78 1.57 -5.91
CA GLN A 30 -18.47 1.97 -6.44
C GLN A 30 -17.41 0.88 -6.17
N LEU A 31 -17.41 0.26 -5.00
CA LEU A 31 -16.52 -0.88 -4.73
C LEU A 31 -16.85 -2.09 -5.62
N ALA A 32 -18.13 -2.30 -5.94
CA ALA A 32 -18.60 -3.44 -6.73
C ALA A 32 -18.41 -3.25 -8.25
N GLU A 33 -18.57 -2.02 -8.75
CA GLU A 33 -18.62 -1.65 -10.16
C GLU A 33 -17.29 -1.08 -10.69
N THR A 34 -16.36 -0.66 -9.82
CA THR A 34 -15.01 -0.26 -10.23
C THR A 34 -14.21 -1.49 -10.64
N SER A 35 -14.56 -2.03 -11.80
CA SER A 35 -13.79 -3.02 -12.52
C SER A 35 -12.79 -2.29 -13.38
N LEU A 36 -11.52 -2.60 -13.16
CA LEU A 36 -10.44 -2.15 -14.01
C LEU A 36 -10.43 -3.00 -15.29
N VAL A 37 -9.86 -2.48 -16.37
CA VAL A 37 -9.77 -3.18 -17.65
C VAL A 37 -8.30 -3.22 -18.00
N ASP A 38 -7.76 -4.43 -18.18
CA ASP A 38 -6.49 -4.62 -18.87
C ASP A 38 -6.75 -5.04 -20.33
N GLN A 39 -5.70 -5.07 -21.15
CA GLN A 39 -5.75 -5.41 -22.58
C GLN A 39 -6.45 -6.76 -22.89
N PHE A 40 -6.59 -7.66 -21.91
CA PHE A 40 -7.10 -9.02 -22.10
C PHE A 40 -8.26 -9.41 -21.17
N ASN A 41 -8.46 -8.72 -20.05
CA ASN A 41 -9.38 -9.09 -18.98
C ASN A 41 -9.89 -7.89 -18.17
N SER A 42 -11.06 -8.07 -17.54
CA SER A 42 -11.51 -7.17 -16.47
C SER A 42 -10.81 -7.55 -15.15
N ILE A 43 -10.06 -6.62 -14.58
CA ILE A 43 -9.44 -6.75 -13.26
C ILE A 43 -10.48 -6.29 -12.22
N PRO A 44 -10.92 -7.16 -11.30
CA PRO A 44 -11.82 -6.76 -10.22
C PRO A 44 -11.17 -5.69 -9.32
N ASN A 45 -11.98 -4.84 -8.67
CA ASN A 45 -11.48 -3.84 -7.73
C ASN A 45 -10.49 -4.47 -6.72
N PRO A 46 -9.27 -3.94 -6.57
CA PRO A 46 -8.24 -4.55 -5.72
C PRO A 46 -8.65 -4.58 -4.24
N PHE A 47 -9.38 -3.56 -3.76
CA PHE A 47 -9.90 -3.53 -2.38
C PHE A 47 -10.95 -4.62 -2.17
N LYS A 48 -11.88 -4.80 -3.12
CA LYS A 48 -12.88 -5.87 -3.06
C LYS A 48 -12.20 -7.24 -3.02
N THR A 49 -11.27 -7.46 -3.94
CA THR A 49 -10.50 -8.72 -4.05
C THR A 49 -9.77 -9.03 -2.74
N ARG A 50 -9.11 -8.03 -2.14
CA ARG A 50 -8.38 -8.20 -0.87
C ARG A 50 -9.33 -8.50 0.30
N ILE A 51 -10.47 -7.82 0.38
CA ILE A 51 -11.48 -8.07 1.42
C ILE A 51 -12.06 -9.47 1.29
N GLU A 52 -12.39 -9.90 0.07
CA GLU A 52 -12.92 -11.24 -0.22
C GLU A 52 -11.91 -12.35 0.11
N ALA A 53 -10.61 -12.12 -0.18
CA ALA A 53 -9.55 -13.05 0.22
C ALA A 53 -9.49 -13.23 1.75
N HIS A 54 -9.52 -12.13 2.52
CA HIS A 54 -9.56 -12.24 3.98
C HIS A 54 -10.84 -12.89 4.50
N LEU A 55 -11.98 -12.69 3.84
CA LEU A 55 -13.23 -13.37 4.20
C LEU A 55 -13.16 -14.89 3.92
N LEU A 56 -12.46 -15.31 2.89
CA LEU A 56 -12.16 -16.73 2.64
C LEU A 56 -11.29 -17.31 3.76
N ASP A 57 -10.27 -16.56 4.21
CA ASP A 57 -9.44 -16.96 5.35
C ASP A 57 -10.26 -17.14 6.64
N VAL A 58 -11.25 -16.26 6.87
CA VAL A 58 -12.20 -16.40 7.97
C VAL A 58 -12.97 -17.71 7.85
N GLU A 59 -13.52 -18.04 6.68
CA GLU A 59 -14.28 -19.26 6.46
C GLU A 59 -13.43 -20.52 6.72
N MET A 60 -12.21 -20.57 6.17
CA MET A 60 -11.28 -21.67 6.40
C MET A 60 -10.89 -21.80 7.89
N ALA A 61 -10.70 -20.68 8.58
CA ALA A 61 -10.39 -20.68 10.01
C ALA A 61 -11.57 -21.16 10.86
N LEU A 62 -12.80 -20.76 10.54
CA LEU A 62 -14.00 -21.21 11.24
C LEU A 62 -14.27 -22.70 11.03
N GLN A 63 -14.04 -23.22 9.82
CA GLN A 63 -14.14 -24.66 9.53
C GLN A 63 -13.13 -25.48 10.31
N GLY A 64 -11.91 -24.96 10.48
CA GLY A 64 -10.85 -25.60 11.27
C GLY A 64 -10.91 -25.32 12.78
N GLU A 65 -11.99 -24.70 13.29
CA GLU A 65 -12.11 -24.25 14.69
C GLU A 65 -10.98 -23.34 15.19
N ARG A 66 -10.26 -22.68 14.27
CA ARG A 66 -9.15 -21.76 14.54
C ARG A 66 -9.70 -20.35 14.79
N TRP A 67 -10.38 -20.18 15.91
CA TRP A 67 -11.13 -18.95 16.21
C TRP A 67 -10.28 -17.67 16.25
N ASN A 68 -9.03 -17.78 16.71
CA ASN A 68 -8.12 -16.63 16.77
C ASN A 68 -7.72 -16.17 15.36
N ASP A 69 -7.38 -17.12 14.49
CA ASP A 69 -7.04 -16.86 13.08
C ASP A 69 -8.23 -16.22 12.36
N GLY A 70 -9.44 -16.74 12.59
CA GLY A 70 -10.68 -16.17 12.05
C GLY A 70 -10.94 -14.75 12.54
N ASN A 71 -10.69 -14.46 13.83
CA ASN A 71 -10.81 -13.11 14.37
C ASN A 71 -9.75 -12.14 13.81
N GLN A 72 -8.53 -12.62 13.55
CA GLN A 72 -7.49 -11.83 12.90
C GLN A 72 -7.86 -11.52 11.45
N ALA A 73 -8.29 -12.53 10.68
CA ALA A 73 -8.66 -12.38 9.29
C ALA A 73 -9.84 -11.40 9.09
N ILE A 74 -10.90 -11.47 9.92
CA ILE A 74 -12.01 -10.51 9.84
C ILE A 74 -11.55 -9.09 10.19
N THR A 75 -10.61 -8.94 11.12
CA THR A 75 -10.05 -7.63 11.47
C THR A 75 -9.21 -7.04 10.32
N GLN A 76 -8.49 -7.88 9.57
CA GLN A 76 -7.79 -7.47 8.36
C GLN A 76 -8.77 -7.03 7.26
N ALA A 77 -9.84 -7.81 7.02
CA ALA A 77 -10.89 -7.45 6.08
C ALA A 77 -11.54 -6.09 6.41
N GLU A 78 -11.89 -5.87 7.67
CA GLU A 78 -12.46 -4.60 8.14
C GLU A 78 -11.47 -3.44 8.00
N SER A 79 -10.18 -3.68 8.23
CA SER A 79 -9.14 -2.65 8.04
C SER A 79 -9.06 -2.18 6.59
N VAL A 80 -9.06 -3.10 5.63
CA VAL A 80 -9.06 -2.77 4.19
C VAL A 80 -10.33 -2.01 3.81
N TRP A 81 -11.48 -2.43 4.32
CA TRP A 81 -12.76 -1.73 4.12
C TRP A 81 -12.75 -0.30 4.69
N LEU A 82 -12.25 -0.11 5.90
CA LEU A 82 -12.12 1.21 6.51
C LEU A 82 -11.17 2.11 5.71
N LYS A 83 -10.08 1.55 5.17
CA LYS A 83 -9.13 2.27 4.31
C LYS A 83 -9.81 2.74 3.02
N TRP A 84 -10.54 1.86 2.34
CA TRP A 84 -11.34 2.21 1.16
C TRP A 84 -12.30 3.36 1.46
N ARG A 85 -13.09 3.22 2.53
CA ARG A 85 -14.09 4.22 2.91
C ARG A 85 -13.50 5.59 3.24
N LYS A 86 -12.35 5.63 3.91
CA LYS A 86 -11.73 6.89 4.37
C LYS A 86 -11.13 7.71 3.24
N GLY A 87 -10.57 7.06 2.22
CA GLY A 87 -9.92 7.71 1.08
C GLY A 87 -10.64 7.44 -0.23
N ARG A 88 -11.96 7.20 -0.20
CA ARG A 88 -12.69 6.65 -1.35
C ARG A 88 -12.49 7.45 -2.63
N GLU A 89 -12.63 8.77 -2.53
CA GLU A 89 -12.50 9.67 -3.68
C GLU A 89 -11.09 9.64 -4.25
N ASP A 90 -10.05 9.68 -3.41
CA ASP A 90 -8.66 9.58 -3.86
C ASP A 90 -8.37 8.22 -4.50
N TRP A 91 -8.84 7.12 -3.89
CA TRP A 91 -8.67 5.79 -4.46
C TRP A 91 -9.33 5.69 -5.83
N LEU A 92 -10.58 6.15 -5.96
CA LEU A 92 -11.28 6.16 -7.25
C LEU A 92 -10.54 7.01 -8.29
N ALA A 93 -10.06 8.20 -7.91
CA ALA A 93 -9.30 9.06 -8.80
C ALA A 93 -8.01 8.39 -9.30
N LEU A 94 -7.25 7.74 -8.41
CA LEU A 94 -6.01 7.03 -8.75
C LEU A 94 -6.27 5.77 -9.60
N LEU A 95 -7.29 4.99 -9.27
CA LEU A 95 -7.70 3.82 -10.04
C LEU A 95 -8.12 4.21 -11.47
N ASN A 96 -8.94 5.26 -11.63
CA ASN A 96 -9.33 5.77 -12.95
C ASN A 96 -8.14 6.35 -13.72
N TYR A 97 -7.23 7.04 -13.03
CA TYR A 97 -6.00 7.54 -13.64
C TYR A 97 -5.13 6.41 -14.20
N SER A 98 -5.03 5.28 -13.49
CA SER A 98 -4.29 4.12 -14.02
C SER A 98 -4.89 3.56 -15.32
N GLN A 99 -6.22 3.54 -15.45
CA GLN A 99 -6.88 3.14 -16.71
C GLN A 99 -6.53 4.11 -17.84
N THR A 100 -6.54 5.41 -17.53
CA THR A 100 -6.15 6.45 -18.51
C THR A 100 -4.70 6.29 -18.95
N LEU A 101 -3.80 5.88 -18.04
CA LEU A 101 -2.41 5.57 -18.40
C LEU A 101 -2.33 4.35 -19.32
N GLU A 102 -3.06 3.28 -19.00
CA GLU A 102 -3.07 2.06 -19.81
C GLU A 102 -3.60 2.29 -21.23
N GLU A 103 -4.71 3.03 -21.38
CA GLU A 103 -5.28 3.41 -22.68
C GLU A 103 -4.29 4.20 -23.56
N LYS A 104 -3.41 4.99 -22.92
CA LYS A 104 -2.46 5.85 -23.63
C LYS A 104 -1.15 5.15 -23.98
N ILE A 105 -0.90 3.94 -23.47
CA ILE A 105 0.22 3.14 -23.94
C ILE A 105 -0.17 2.56 -25.30
N PRO A 106 0.58 2.84 -26.38
CA PRO A 106 0.29 2.29 -27.71
C PRO A 106 0.13 0.76 -27.66
N THR A 107 -1.00 0.26 -28.15
CA THR A 107 -1.34 -1.17 -28.20
C THR A 107 -0.99 -1.82 -29.53
N THR A 108 -0.32 -1.10 -30.44
CA THR A 108 0.05 -1.61 -31.75
C THR A 108 1.12 -2.71 -31.61
N PRO A 109 0.93 -3.92 -32.18
CA PRO A 109 1.86 -5.05 -32.03
C PRO A 109 3.31 -4.78 -32.48
N ASP A 110 3.52 -3.90 -33.47
CA ASP A 110 4.86 -3.47 -33.92
C ASP A 110 5.52 -2.44 -32.98
N LEU A 111 4.77 -1.92 -32.01
CA LEU A 111 5.13 -0.84 -31.08
C LEU A 111 5.02 -1.28 -29.61
N ASP A 112 5.17 -2.57 -29.31
CA ASP A 112 5.24 -3.08 -27.94
C ASP A 112 6.70 -3.36 -27.52
N PRO A 113 7.58 -2.33 -27.45
CA PRO A 113 8.97 -2.50 -27.10
C PRO A 113 9.11 -2.96 -25.64
N PRO A 114 10.22 -3.63 -25.31
CA PRO A 114 10.56 -4.02 -23.93
C PRO A 114 10.39 -2.88 -22.90
N TYR A 115 10.72 -1.64 -23.28
CA TYR A 115 10.47 -0.45 -22.47
C TYR A 115 9.01 -0.33 -22.02
N LEU A 116 8.06 -0.29 -22.98
CA LEU A 116 6.64 -0.10 -22.67
C LEU A 116 6.03 -1.33 -22.02
N GLN A 117 6.51 -2.53 -22.36
CA GLN A 117 6.12 -3.77 -21.67
C GLN A 117 6.47 -3.74 -20.19
N SER A 118 7.66 -3.23 -19.84
CA SER A 118 8.07 -3.10 -18.44
C SER A 118 7.14 -2.14 -17.68
N VAL A 119 6.85 -0.97 -18.26
CA VAL A 119 5.93 0.00 -17.64
C VAL A 119 4.51 -0.58 -17.53
N ARG A 120 4.01 -1.24 -18.58
CA ARG A 120 2.69 -1.89 -18.59
C ARG A 120 2.58 -3.01 -17.54
N ARG A 121 3.68 -3.72 -17.23
CA ARG A 121 3.67 -4.74 -16.15
C ARG A 121 3.63 -4.13 -14.76
N ASN A 122 4.29 -2.98 -14.56
CA ASN A 122 4.36 -2.33 -13.25
C ASN A 122 3.03 -1.72 -12.82
N LEU A 123 2.21 -1.26 -13.77
CA LEU A 123 0.95 -0.58 -13.50
C LEU A 123 -0.10 -1.49 -12.81
N PRO A 124 -0.43 -2.71 -13.32
CA PRO A 124 -1.33 -3.64 -12.63
C PRO A 124 -0.80 -4.11 -11.28
N LEU A 125 0.53 -4.23 -11.13
CA LEU A 125 1.15 -4.61 -9.86
C LEU A 125 0.92 -3.53 -8.79
N ALA A 126 1.20 -2.27 -9.11
CA ALA A 126 0.95 -1.12 -8.23
C ALA A 126 -0.52 -1.05 -7.78
N ILE A 127 -1.44 -1.30 -8.71
CA ILE A 127 -2.88 -1.27 -8.43
C ILE A 127 -3.32 -2.46 -7.59
N ARG A 128 -2.80 -3.66 -7.84
CA ARG A 128 -3.07 -4.85 -7.03
C ARG A 128 -2.63 -4.68 -5.57
N GLU A 129 -1.53 -3.96 -5.35
CA GLU A 129 -0.97 -3.68 -4.02
C GLU A 129 -1.59 -2.45 -3.34
N ALA A 130 -2.44 -1.68 -4.04
CA ALA A 130 -3.13 -0.51 -3.49
C ALA A 130 -3.79 -0.73 -2.10
N PRO A 131 -4.47 -1.86 -1.82
CA PRO A 131 -5.08 -2.11 -0.51
C PRO A 131 -4.08 -2.21 0.63
N ASP A 132 -2.80 -2.49 0.34
CA ASP A 132 -1.74 -2.67 1.34
C ASP A 132 -0.99 -1.36 1.62
N GLN A 133 -0.97 -0.44 0.65
CA GLN A 133 -0.29 0.86 0.75
C GLN A 133 -1.23 2.01 1.14
N ASN A 134 -0.69 3.24 1.20
CA ASN A 134 -1.48 4.47 1.37
C ASN A 134 -1.72 5.15 0.00
N PRO A 135 -2.68 6.09 -0.12
CA PRO A 135 -2.97 6.74 -1.41
C PRO A 135 -1.76 7.47 -2.01
N GLN A 136 -0.94 8.10 -1.17
CA GLN A 136 0.24 8.85 -1.58
C GLN A 136 1.31 7.94 -2.22
N ASP A 137 1.52 6.73 -1.67
CA ASP A 137 2.47 5.77 -2.23
C ASP A 137 2.00 5.32 -3.63
N LEU A 138 0.70 5.06 -3.82
CA LEU A 138 0.14 4.73 -5.12
C LEU A 138 0.25 5.91 -6.10
N TYR A 139 0.00 7.13 -5.64
CA TYR A 139 0.18 8.33 -6.45
C TYR A 139 1.60 8.47 -6.98
N GLU A 140 2.61 8.30 -6.11
CA GLU A 140 4.01 8.39 -6.51
C GLU A 140 4.36 7.32 -7.56
N GLN A 141 3.86 6.10 -7.39
CA GLN A 141 4.03 5.02 -8.37
C GLN A 141 3.40 5.35 -9.73
N LEU A 142 2.16 5.87 -9.73
CA LEU A 142 1.44 6.22 -10.96
C LEU A 142 2.05 7.45 -11.65
N ASP A 143 2.48 8.45 -10.89
CA ASP A 143 3.16 9.64 -11.41
C ASP A 143 4.52 9.28 -12.04
N ASP A 144 5.27 8.36 -11.43
CA ASP A 144 6.50 7.84 -12.00
C ASP A 144 6.26 7.01 -13.27
N CYS A 145 5.20 6.19 -13.31
CA CYS A 145 4.79 5.52 -14.54
C CYS A 145 4.43 6.52 -15.64
N ALA A 146 3.66 7.56 -15.32
CA ALA A 146 3.28 8.60 -16.27
C ALA A 146 4.52 9.32 -16.85
N LYS A 147 5.48 9.67 -16.00
CA LYS A 147 6.77 10.26 -16.44
C LYS A 147 7.54 9.32 -17.37
N GLN A 148 7.59 8.03 -17.07
CA GLN A 148 8.26 7.04 -17.92
C GLN A 148 7.61 6.95 -19.30
N ILE A 149 6.27 6.86 -19.36
CA ILE A 149 5.53 6.84 -20.63
C ILE A 149 5.76 8.14 -21.41
N ASN A 150 5.60 9.30 -20.76
CA ASN A 150 5.85 10.61 -21.38
C ASN A 150 7.25 10.69 -22.00
N LYS A 151 8.26 10.24 -21.26
CA LYS A 151 9.65 10.24 -21.72
C LYS A 151 9.85 9.37 -22.96
N TYR A 152 9.27 8.17 -22.97
CA TYR A 152 9.31 7.31 -24.13
C TYR A 152 8.65 7.97 -25.36
N LEU A 153 7.44 8.51 -25.17
CA LEU A 153 6.69 9.16 -26.26
C LEU A 153 7.44 10.36 -26.83
N GLN A 154 8.08 11.17 -25.99
CA GLN A 154 8.92 12.29 -26.43
C GLN A 154 10.12 11.81 -27.27
N LEU A 155 10.81 10.76 -26.83
CA LEU A 155 11.96 10.22 -27.56
C LEU A 155 11.53 9.56 -28.89
N ASP A 156 10.43 8.81 -28.89
CA ASP A 156 9.90 8.21 -30.13
C ASP A 156 9.47 9.30 -31.13
N ALA A 157 8.80 10.35 -30.65
CA ALA A 157 8.38 11.42 -31.53
C ALA A 157 9.57 12.23 -32.08
N LYS A 158 10.65 12.47 -31.31
CA LYS A 158 11.92 13.01 -31.86
C LYS A 158 12.55 12.09 -32.91
N LEU A 159 12.42 10.77 -32.77
CA LEU A 159 12.89 9.82 -33.79
C LEU A 159 12.01 9.85 -35.05
N ARG A 160 10.71 10.09 -34.93
CA ARG A 160 9.81 10.32 -36.07
C ARG A 160 10.14 11.64 -36.78
N ASP A 161 10.48 12.68 -36.02
CA ASP A 161 10.95 13.95 -36.58
C ASP A 161 12.23 13.75 -37.40
N LEU A 162 13.17 12.95 -36.88
CA LEU A 162 14.36 12.56 -37.63
C LEU A 162 14.02 11.79 -38.92
N ASP A 163 13.04 10.89 -38.90
CA ASP A 163 12.55 10.20 -40.11
C ASP A 163 11.99 11.17 -41.14
N ASN A 164 11.18 12.13 -40.70
CA ASN A 164 10.62 13.15 -41.59
C ASN A 164 11.72 14.02 -42.22
N LEU A 165 12.75 14.39 -41.45
CA LEU A 165 13.90 15.15 -41.97
C LEU A 165 14.67 14.36 -43.03
N LEU A 166 14.83 13.05 -42.87
CA LEU A 166 15.50 12.21 -43.86
C LEU A 166 14.73 12.11 -45.18
N LEU A 167 13.40 12.20 -45.14
CA LEU A 167 12.57 12.24 -46.35
C LEU A 167 12.67 13.58 -47.10
N GLU A 168 13.00 14.66 -46.39
CA GLU A 168 13.00 16.03 -46.94
C GLU A 168 14.41 16.51 -47.35
N THR A 169 15.47 15.81 -46.93
CA THR A 169 16.85 16.22 -47.23
C THR A 169 17.31 15.70 -48.59
N THR A 170 17.91 16.56 -49.42
CA THR A 170 18.64 16.20 -50.64
C THR A 170 20.08 15.77 -50.32
N ILE A 171 20.22 14.63 -49.63
CA ILE A 171 21.52 13.99 -49.34
C ILE A 171 21.85 12.89 -50.35
N SER A 172 23.13 12.57 -50.49
CA SER A 172 23.57 11.48 -51.37
C SER A 172 23.02 10.12 -50.90
N THR A 173 22.86 9.17 -51.82
CA THR A 173 22.37 7.81 -51.51
C THR A 173 23.21 7.11 -50.44
N GLN A 174 24.51 7.41 -50.39
CA GLN A 174 25.46 6.80 -49.44
C GLN A 174 25.30 7.39 -48.03
N GLU A 175 25.08 8.70 -47.91
CA GLU A 175 24.77 9.37 -46.65
C GLU A 175 23.37 9.01 -46.14
N LEU A 176 22.40 8.86 -47.04
CA LEU A 176 21.06 8.40 -46.66
C LEU A 176 21.11 7.02 -45.99
N GLN A 177 21.91 6.09 -46.53
CA GLN A 177 22.08 4.77 -45.94
C GLN A 177 22.76 4.80 -44.56
N SER A 178 23.75 5.68 -44.35
CA SER A 178 24.41 5.80 -43.04
C SER A 178 23.45 6.37 -41.99
N TRP A 179 22.66 7.39 -42.34
CA TRP A 179 21.65 7.96 -41.46
C TRP A 179 20.52 6.98 -41.14
N GLN A 180 20.04 6.20 -42.11
CA GLN A 180 19.05 5.14 -41.86
C GLN A 180 19.57 4.08 -40.88
N ARG A 181 20.86 3.70 -40.97
CA ARG A 181 21.47 2.79 -39.99
C ARG A 181 21.54 3.40 -38.60
N GLN A 182 21.92 4.68 -38.50
CA GLN A 182 21.98 5.40 -37.24
C GLN A 182 20.58 5.53 -36.60
N GLN A 183 19.57 5.86 -37.39
CA GLN A 183 18.17 5.96 -36.96
C GLN A 183 17.65 4.62 -36.43
N LYS A 184 17.90 3.51 -37.14
CA LYS A 184 17.59 2.15 -36.64
C LYS A 184 18.32 1.81 -35.33
N ASN A 185 19.58 2.23 -35.20
CA ASN A 185 20.34 2.03 -33.97
C ASN A 185 19.72 2.79 -32.80
N LEU A 186 19.38 4.07 -32.99
CA LEU A 186 18.74 4.90 -31.96
C LEU A 186 17.35 4.37 -31.56
N ARG A 187 16.54 3.91 -32.52
CA ARG A 187 15.27 3.22 -32.24
C ARG A 187 15.48 1.94 -31.44
N SER A 188 16.48 1.13 -31.79
CA SER A 188 16.81 -0.07 -31.03
C SER A 188 17.25 0.25 -29.60
N LYS A 189 18.06 1.30 -29.41
CA LYS A 189 18.44 1.79 -28.07
C LYS A 189 17.24 2.27 -27.27
N LEU A 190 16.29 2.99 -27.89
CA LEU A 190 15.06 3.43 -27.23
C LEU A 190 14.21 2.23 -26.78
N ASN A 191 14.05 1.23 -27.65
CA ASN A 191 13.20 0.08 -27.37
C ASN A 191 13.78 -0.83 -26.26
N ASN A 192 15.10 -0.90 -26.14
CA ASN A 192 15.81 -1.69 -25.14
C ASN A 192 16.24 -0.89 -23.90
N LEU A 193 15.85 0.37 -23.80
CA LEU A 193 16.16 1.22 -22.65
C LEU A 193 15.38 0.71 -21.42
N GLU A 194 16.00 0.75 -20.25
CA GLU A 194 15.28 0.50 -19.00
C GLU A 194 14.54 1.77 -18.55
N PRO A 195 13.25 1.69 -18.18
CA PRO A 195 12.47 2.88 -17.78
C PRO A 195 13.06 3.67 -16.60
N THR A 196 13.77 2.98 -15.71
CA THR A 196 14.38 3.54 -14.50
C THR A 196 15.77 4.15 -14.74
N ASP A 197 16.46 3.81 -15.84
CA ASP A 197 17.79 4.33 -16.13
C ASP A 197 17.73 5.76 -16.67
N LYS A 198 17.77 6.72 -15.75
CA LYS A 198 17.77 8.15 -16.08
C LYS A 198 18.98 8.56 -16.91
N LYS A 199 20.15 7.95 -16.69
CA LYS A 199 21.41 8.33 -17.34
C LYS A 199 21.43 7.87 -18.79
N ALA A 200 21.15 6.58 -19.05
CA ALA A 200 21.10 6.04 -20.41
C ALA A 200 20.07 6.79 -21.27
N ALA A 201 18.93 7.15 -20.66
CA ALA A 201 17.89 7.89 -21.34
C ALA A 201 18.28 9.34 -21.67
N GLN A 202 19.03 10.03 -20.79
CA GLN A 202 19.59 11.35 -21.07
C GLN A 202 20.64 11.29 -22.18
N GLU A 203 21.48 10.26 -22.17
CA GLU A 203 22.49 10.04 -23.20
C GLU A 203 21.83 9.81 -24.57
N LEU A 204 20.81 8.96 -24.62
CA LEU A 204 20.03 8.72 -25.83
C LEU A 204 19.37 10.00 -26.36
N ASN A 205 18.76 10.81 -25.48
CA ASN A 205 18.21 12.11 -25.86
C ASN A 205 19.27 13.01 -26.51
N GLY A 206 20.46 13.10 -25.90
CA GLY A 206 21.58 13.87 -26.44
C GLY A 206 22.08 13.35 -27.78
N GLN A 207 22.08 12.02 -28.01
CA GLN A 207 22.42 11.43 -29.31
C GLN A 207 21.39 11.78 -30.39
N ILE A 208 20.09 11.76 -30.06
CA ILE A 208 19.01 12.13 -30.97
C ILE A 208 19.08 13.62 -31.32
N GLU A 209 19.24 14.51 -30.34
CA GLU A 209 19.34 15.95 -30.56
C GLU A 209 20.56 16.34 -31.41
N LYS A 210 21.70 15.69 -31.18
CA LYS A 210 22.88 15.87 -32.04
C LYS A 210 22.59 15.44 -33.48
N ALA A 211 21.92 14.30 -33.68
CA ALA A 211 21.57 13.82 -35.02
C ALA A 211 20.61 14.78 -35.75
N ILE A 212 19.55 15.24 -35.07
CA ILE A 212 18.62 16.24 -35.60
C ILE A 212 19.37 17.53 -35.97
N THR A 213 20.23 18.03 -35.08
CA THR A 213 21.00 19.27 -35.33
C THR A 213 21.92 19.15 -36.55
N LEU A 214 22.55 17.99 -36.75
CA LEU A 214 23.41 17.75 -37.91
C LEU A 214 22.61 17.71 -39.22
N LEU A 215 21.45 17.04 -39.23
CA LEU A 215 20.58 16.96 -40.41
C LEU A 215 19.95 18.33 -40.75
N VAL A 216 19.50 19.09 -39.75
CA VAL A 216 18.94 20.43 -39.98
C VAL A 216 19.94 21.36 -40.65
N LYS A 217 21.24 21.27 -40.32
CA LYS A 217 22.29 22.06 -40.99
C LYS A 217 22.47 21.71 -42.47
N GLN A 218 22.01 20.55 -42.90
CA GLN A 218 22.10 20.07 -44.29
C GLN A 218 20.85 20.40 -45.12
N ILE A 219 19.82 21.00 -44.50
CA ILE A 219 18.58 21.38 -45.17
C ILE A 219 18.65 22.86 -45.58
N PRO A 220 18.26 23.22 -46.82
CA PRO A 220 18.23 24.62 -47.25
C PRO A 220 17.29 25.47 -46.37
N PRO A 221 17.63 26.74 -46.07
CA PRO A 221 16.88 27.61 -45.14
C PRO A 221 15.44 27.96 -45.57
N ASN A 222 15.01 27.54 -46.77
CA ASN A 222 13.71 27.85 -47.35
C ASN A 222 12.67 26.71 -47.18
N SER A 223 12.92 25.71 -46.32
CA SER A 223 11.93 24.65 -46.07
C SER A 223 10.89 25.10 -45.03
N THR A 224 9.64 25.23 -45.47
CA THR A 224 8.49 25.72 -44.68
C THR A 224 8.08 24.80 -43.51
N LYS A 225 8.74 23.65 -43.32
CA LYS A 225 8.37 22.61 -42.35
C LYS A 225 9.27 22.51 -41.12
N LEU A 226 10.33 23.31 -41.02
CA LEU A 226 11.21 23.37 -39.84
C LEU A 226 10.50 23.84 -38.54
N GLY A 227 9.29 24.40 -38.64
CA GLY A 227 8.59 25.05 -37.54
C GLY A 227 8.05 24.15 -36.42
N PHE A 228 8.10 22.81 -36.53
CA PHE A 228 7.44 21.90 -35.58
C PHE A 228 8.39 21.06 -34.70
N LEU A 229 9.71 21.19 -34.84
CA LEU A 229 10.64 20.10 -34.48
C LEU A 229 11.14 20.05 -33.02
N ILE A 230 10.82 21.00 -32.13
CA ILE A 230 11.61 21.10 -30.87
C ILE A 230 10.80 21.29 -29.56
N THR A 231 9.48 21.50 -29.61
CA THR A 231 8.67 21.59 -28.38
C THR A 231 7.51 20.61 -28.42
N GLN A 232 7.73 19.42 -27.87
CA GLN A 232 6.64 18.48 -27.61
C GLN A 232 6.17 18.66 -26.16
N PRO A 233 4.90 19.04 -25.94
CA PRO A 233 4.35 19.14 -24.60
C PRO A 233 4.31 17.77 -23.92
N GLU A 234 4.23 17.75 -22.59
CA GLU A 234 3.86 16.54 -21.86
C GLU A 234 2.50 16.04 -22.39
N LEU A 235 2.47 14.82 -22.93
CA LEU A 235 1.28 14.25 -23.56
C LEU A 235 0.34 13.63 -22.51
N LEU A 236 0.90 13.29 -21.35
CA LEU A 236 0.19 12.82 -20.18
C LEU A 236 0.13 13.90 -19.11
N GLN A 237 -1.07 14.11 -18.59
CA GLN A 237 -1.31 14.94 -17.42
C GLN A 237 -0.73 14.25 -16.19
N LYS A 238 -0.28 15.05 -15.21
CA LYS A 238 0.12 14.56 -13.89
C LYS A 238 -1.00 13.76 -13.23
N ALA A 239 -0.66 12.81 -12.38
CA ALA A 239 -1.64 12.12 -11.55
C ALA A 239 -2.50 13.14 -10.76
N PRO A 240 -3.82 12.87 -10.60
CA PRO A 240 -4.71 13.76 -9.87
C PRO A 240 -4.20 13.98 -8.44
N GLY A 241 -4.31 15.21 -7.95
CA GLY A 241 -3.90 15.55 -6.58
C GLY A 241 -4.68 14.73 -5.55
N ILE A 242 -4.02 14.37 -4.46
CA ILE A 242 -4.65 13.71 -3.31
C ILE A 242 -5.02 14.79 -2.30
N ASP A 243 -6.29 14.83 -1.93
CA ASP A 243 -6.80 15.79 -0.94
C ASP A 243 -6.74 15.23 0.48
N THR A 244 -6.59 13.90 0.64
CA THR A 244 -6.43 13.30 1.97
C THR A 244 -4.99 13.42 2.51
N PRO A 245 -4.80 13.95 3.73
CA PRO A 245 -3.49 13.99 4.36
C PRO A 245 -2.96 12.57 4.58
N ARG A 246 -1.65 12.37 4.41
CA ARG A 246 -0.94 11.08 4.57
C ARG A 246 -1.40 10.36 5.83
N ILE A 247 -2.30 9.38 5.67
CA ILE A 247 -2.70 8.49 6.75
C ILE A 247 -1.53 7.54 6.95
N VAL A 248 -0.65 7.85 7.90
CA VAL A 248 0.34 6.88 8.40
C VAL A 248 -0.47 5.77 9.04
N ILE A 249 -0.62 4.66 8.30
CA ILE A 249 -1.16 3.42 8.85
C ILE A 249 -0.10 2.96 9.84
N GLN A 250 -0.24 3.36 11.11
CA GLN A 250 0.59 2.82 12.16
C GLN A 250 0.35 1.31 12.17
N GLU A 251 1.39 0.54 11.87
CA GLU A 251 1.35 -0.89 12.05
C GLU A 251 0.85 -1.18 13.47
N PRO A 252 -0.16 -2.05 13.64
CA PRO A 252 -0.75 -2.34 14.95
C PRO A 252 0.26 -2.91 15.97
N LYS A 253 1.46 -3.29 15.52
CA LYS A 253 2.56 -3.78 16.35
C LYS A 253 3.04 -2.75 17.38
N LEU A 254 3.17 -1.46 17.01
CA LEU A 254 3.64 -0.44 17.95
C LEU A 254 2.59 -0.09 19.01
N ALA A 255 1.30 -0.13 18.65
CA ALA A 255 0.20 0.07 19.60
C ALA A 255 0.11 -1.09 20.62
N GLN A 256 0.33 -2.33 20.17
CA GLN A 256 0.39 -3.50 21.06
C GLN A 256 1.58 -3.42 22.05
N ILE A 257 2.75 -2.98 21.59
CA ILE A 257 3.92 -2.80 22.48
C ILE A 257 3.67 -1.70 23.52
N ARG A 258 3.07 -0.57 23.11
CA ARG A 258 2.71 0.52 24.05
C ARG A 258 1.68 0.07 25.09
N LEU A 259 0.68 -0.70 24.68
CA LEU A 259 -0.32 -1.28 25.58
C LEU A 259 0.34 -2.26 26.56
N TRP A 260 1.26 -3.09 26.08
CA TRP A 260 2.00 -4.04 26.92
C TRP A 260 2.89 -3.32 27.95
N ILE A 261 3.63 -2.28 27.53
CA ILE A 261 4.44 -1.46 28.43
C ILE A 261 3.57 -0.77 29.48
N PHE A 262 2.44 -0.16 29.07
CA PHE A 262 1.52 0.51 30.00
C PHE A 262 0.94 -0.47 31.03
N SER A 263 0.55 -1.66 30.58
CA SER A 263 0.07 -2.74 31.46
C SER A 263 1.16 -3.17 32.44
N ALA A 264 2.38 -3.45 31.96
CA ALA A 264 3.50 -3.86 32.80
C ALA A 264 3.88 -2.81 33.86
N ILE A 265 3.89 -1.53 33.50
CA ILE A 265 4.17 -0.43 34.43
C ILE A 265 3.05 -0.30 35.46
N SER A 266 1.78 -0.43 35.06
CA SER A 266 0.64 -0.34 35.98
C SER A 266 0.67 -1.47 37.02
N TYR A 267 1.01 -2.68 36.62
CA TYR A 267 1.22 -3.80 37.55
C TYR A 267 2.42 -3.58 38.47
N ALA A 268 3.54 -3.05 37.95
CA ALA A 268 4.71 -2.76 38.76
C ALA A 268 4.42 -1.71 39.85
N ILE A 269 3.69 -0.65 39.51
CA ILE A 269 3.24 0.38 40.46
C ILE A 269 2.31 -0.22 41.50
N ALA A 270 1.34 -1.05 41.08
CA ALA A 270 0.43 -1.72 42.01
C ALA A 270 1.18 -2.63 42.99
N ILE A 271 2.16 -3.41 42.52
CA ILE A 271 3.00 -4.28 43.37
C ILE A 271 3.83 -3.44 44.35
N VAL A 272 4.44 -2.35 43.89
CA VAL A 272 5.25 -1.47 44.75
C VAL A 272 4.38 -0.77 45.80
N LEU A 273 3.17 -0.33 45.45
CA LEU A 273 2.24 0.27 46.41
C LEU A 273 1.72 -0.77 47.41
N LEU A 274 1.42 -2.00 46.97
CA LEU A 274 1.00 -3.08 47.86
C LEU A 274 2.13 -3.47 48.82
N ALA A 275 3.34 -3.68 48.29
CA ALA A 275 4.51 -4.01 49.07
C ALA A 275 4.91 -2.86 50.01
N GLY A 276 4.84 -1.62 49.55
CA GLY A 276 5.11 -0.43 50.35
C GLY A 276 4.11 -0.23 51.48
N SER A 277 2.81 -0.47 51.22
CA SER A 277 1.78 -0.41 52.27
C SER A 277 1.98 -1.50 53.34
N GLY A 278 2.27 -2.74 52.93
CA GLY A 278 2.58 -3.82 53.86
C GLY A 278 3.87 -3.58 54.64
N PHE A 279 4.89 -2.98 54.03
CA PHE A 279 6.16 -2.68 54.68
C PHE A 279 6.05 -1.58 55.74
N ILE A 280 5.29 -0.51 55.46
CA ILE A 280 5.05 0.59 56.42
C ILE A 280 4.24 0.09 57.62
N GLU A 281 3.24 -0.75 57.39
CA GLU A 281 2.36 -1.25 58.44
C GLU A 281 3.05 -2.28 59.35
N LEU A 282 3.92 -3.12 58.79
CA LEU A 282 4.68 -4.13 59.55
C LEU A 282 5.86 -3.55 60.34
N TYR A 283 6.61 -2.60 59.76
CA TYR A 283 7.88 -2.15 60.34
C TYR A 283 7.83 -0.77 61.00
N SER A 284 6.87 0.09 60.66
CA SER A 284 6.80 1.45 61.22
C SER A 284 5.89 1.54 62.46
N TYR A 285 4.84 0.71 62.55
CA TYR A 285 3.87 0.76 63.65
C TYR A 285 3.96 -0.39 64.68
N LYS A 286 4.71 -1.47 64.41
CA LYS A 286 4.92 -2.58 65.37
C LYS A 286 6.39 -3.04 65.41
N SER A 287 7.19 -2.43 66.29
CA SER A 287 8.61 -2.81 66.46
C SER A 287 8.83 -4.21 67.08
N THR A 288 7.79 -4.90 67.51
CA THR A 288 7.83 -6.23 68.15
C THR A 288 7.22 -7.33 67.27
N PHE A 289 7.10 -7.10 65.96
CA PHE A 289 6.52 -8.06 65.01
C PHE A 289 7.24 -9.42 65.12
N GLY A 290 6.49 -10.48 65.46
CA GLY A 290 7.03 -11.82 65.72
C GLY A 290 7.01 -12.25 67.20
N ALA A 291 6.65 -11.35 68.13
CA ALA A 291 6.50 -11.70 69.55
C ALA A 291 5.18 -12.44 69.85
N ASN A 292 4.16 -12.33 69.00
CA ASN A 292 2.87 -12.98 69.18
C ASN A 292 2.44 -13.73 67.90
N LEU A 293 2.82 -15.00 67.82
CA LEU A 293 2.69 -15.86 66.63
C LEU A 293 1.27 -15.90 66.03
N TRP A 294 0.21 -15.85 66.84
CA TRP A 294 -1.17 -15.93 66.32
C TRP A 294 -1.73 -14.58 65.86
N GLY A 295 -1.35 -13.47 66.52
CA GLY A 295 -1.84 -12.13 66.17
C GLY A 295 -1.12 -11.53 64.98
N ASP A 296 0.19 -11.72 64.89
CA ASP A 296 1.02 -11.11 63.85
C ASP A 296 0.95 -11.89 62.52
N TYR A 297 0.82 -13.22 62.57
CA TYR A 297 0.60 -14.04 61.36
C TYR A 297 -0.88 -14.10 60.94
N GLY A 298 -1.81 -13.85 61.85
CA GLY A 298 -3.24 -13.67 61.53
C GLY A 298 -3.49 -12.47 60.61
N VAL A 299 -2.74 -11.37 60.80
CA VAL A 299 -2.77 -10.20 59.90
C VAL A 299 -2.21 -10.53 58.52
N LEU A 300 -1.14 -11.34 58.44
CA LEU A 300 -0.60 -11.84 57.16
C LEU A 300 -1.58 -12.77 56.43
N LEU A 301 -2.32 -13.62 57.17
CA LEU A 301 -3.37 -14.46 56.60
C LEU A 301 -4.58 -13.63 56.14
N ALA A 302 -5.02 -12.63 56.92
CA ALA A 302 -6.09 -11.72 56.52
C ALA A 302 -5.72 -10.89 55.28
N TRP A 303 -4.46 -10.48 55.15
CA TRP A 303 -3.91 -9.86 53.94
C TRP A 303 -3.79 -10.87 52.78
N GLY A 304 -3.42 -12.12 53.03
CA GLY A 304 -3.40 -13.19 52.04
C GLY A 304 -4.79 -13.47 51.44
N PHE A 305 -5.81 -13.60 52.29
CA PHE A 305 -7.20 -13.78 51.86
C PHE A 305 -7.81 -12.50 51.26
N GLY A 306 -7.43 -11.32 51.75
CA GLY A 306 -7.80 -10.03 51.17
C GLY A 306 -7.20 -9.81 49.78
N ALA A 307 -5.94 -10.21 49.57
CA ALA A 307 -5.27 -10.17 48.27
C ALA A 307 -5.86 -11.18 47.28
N GLU A 308 -6.30 -12.35 47.75
CA GLU A 308 -6.97 -13.37 46.93
C GLU A 308 -8.38 -12.91 46.50
N ALA A 309 -9.14 -12.28 47.40
CA ALA A 309 -10.42 -11.66 47.09
C ALA A 309 -10.28 -10.44 46.16
N SER A 310 -9.22 -9.64 46.34
CA SER A 310 -8.87 -8.52 45.46
C SER A 310 -8.44 -9.01 44.07
N ARG A 311 -7.71 -10.14 44.01
CA ARG A 311 -7.31 -10.77 42.74
C ARG A 311 -8.52 -11.31 41.98
N ASP A 312 -9.50 -11.89 42.67
CA ASP A 312 -10.75 -12.37 42.04
C ASP A 312 -11.67 -11.21 41.60
N ALA A 313 -11.70 -10.10 42.36
CA ALA A 313 -12.41 -8.88 41.99
C ALA A 313 -11.74 -8.15 40.81
N ILE A 314 -10.41 -8.04 40.78
CA ILE A 314 -9.64 -7.46 39.68
C ILE A 314 -9.72 -8.38 38.45
N ALA A 315 -9.67 -9.71 38.61
CA ALA A 315 -9.86 -10.65 37.51
C ALA A 315 -11.27 -10.56 36.91
N LYS A 316 -12.32 -10.33 37.72
CA LYS A 316 -13.69 -10.10 37.23
C LYS A 316 -13.88 -8.74 36.57
N VAL A 317 -13.23 -7.70 37.08
CA VAL A 317 -13.24 -6.36 36.46
C VAL A 317 -12.47 -6.37 35.13
N VAL A 318 -11.36 -7.09 35.04
CA VAL A 318 -10.58 -7.32 33.81
C VAL A 318 -11.28 -8.27 32.83
N ALA A 319 -12.07 -9.24 33.31
CA ALA A 319 -12.90 -10.08 32.45
C ALA A 319 -14.16 -9.35 31.90
N ASN A 320 -14.64 -8.31 32.60
CA ASN A 320 -15.75 -7.47 32.17
C ASN A 320 -15.33 -6.24 31.34
N LEU A 321 -14.08 -5.79 31.48
CA LEU A 321 -13.44 -4.85 30.56
C LEU A 321 -12.77 -5.68 29.46
N ASP A 322 -13.44 -5.90 28.33
CA ASP A 322 -12.96 -6.69 27.17
C ASP A 322 -11.65 -6.08 26.57
N LEU A 323 -10.55 -6.20 27.30
CA LEU A 323 -9.22 -5.71 26.95
C LEU A 323 -8.49 -6.78 26.14
N PRO A 324 -8.21 -6.54 24.85
CA PRO A 324 -7.55 -7.53 24.00
C PRO A 324 -6.07 -7.68 24.43
N GLY A 325 -5.68 -8.87 24.89
CA GLY A 325 -4.26 -9.21 25.08
C GLY A 325 -3.91 -10.17 26.23
N LEU A 326 -4.84 -10.59 27.08
CA LEU A 326 -4.55 -11.56 28.15
C LEU A 326 -5.13 -12.93 27.79
N LYS A 327 -4.24 -13.86 27.42
CA LYS A 327 -4.45 -15.31 27.55
C LYS A 327 -3.72 -15.78 28.79
#